data_AF-A0A5C3PGV7-F1
#
_entry.id   AF-A0A5C3PGV7-F1
#
_cell.length_a   1.000
_cell.length_b   1.000
_cell.length_c   1.000
_cell.angle_alpha   90.00
_cell.angle_beta   90.00
_cell.angle_gamma   90.00
#
_symmetry.space_group_name_H-M   'P 1'
#
loop_
_entity.id
_entity.type
_entity.pdbx_description
1 polymer ?
#
loop_
_entity_poly.entity_id
_entity_poly.type
_entity_poly.pdbx_seq_one_letter_code
_entity_poly.pdbx_strand_id
1 'polypeptide(L)'
;TRHDLHWSLAWEVSAGHWKYVQVNARRQEGDPEPTTQYCAYCGACTKSEAGTAVEARLFSIGRLSYQWRNRIEEIARSVPVCEPGGLWSCQHWISGVLRGVADDGIICQRVLEDVV
;
A
#
# COMPACT_ATOMS: atom_id res chain seq x y z
N THR A 1 5.44 7.91 -19.75
CA THR A 1 5.98 8.38 -18.44
C THR A 1 5.27 7.60 -17.36
N ARG A 2 6.00 6.82 -16.54
CA ARG A 2 5.47 5.79 -15.60
C ARG A 2 4.74 6.40 -14.39
N HIS A 3 3.65 7.13 -14.60
CA HIS A 3 2.82 7.70 -13.54
C HIS A 3 1.70 6.73 -13.07
N ASP A 4 1.58 5.55 -13.69
CA ASP A 4 0.46 4.62 -13.47
C ASP A 4 0.81 3.39 -12.60
N LEU A 5 1.99 3.36 -11.98
CA LEU A 5 2.37 2.24 -11.12
C LEU A 5 1.73 2.39 -9.74
N HIS A 6 0.68 1.60 -9.50
CA HIS A 6 0.03 1.48 -8.20
C HIS A 6 0.81 0.52 -7.30
N TRP A 7 1.27 1.01 -6.15
CA TRP A 7 2.00 0.18 -5.20
C TRP A 7 1.06 -0.30 -4.10
N SER A 8 1.19 -1.57 -3.76
CA SER A 8 0.43 -2.20 -2.68
C SER A 8 1.33 -3.16 -1.91
N LEU A 9 1.02 -3.33 -0.62
CA LEU A 9 1.54 -4.43 0.17
C LEU A 9 0.45 -5.49 0.26
N ALA A 10 0.80 -6.75 -0.01
CA ALA A 10 -0.19 -7.82 -0.02
C ALA A 10 0.33 -9.11 0.60
N TRP A 11 -0.59 -9.90 1.14
CA TRP A 11 -0.31 -11.26 1.60
C TRP A 11 -1.52 -12.17 1.36
N GLU A 12 -1.24 -13.45 1.15
CA GLU A 12 -2.28 -14.47 1.01
C GLU A 12 -2.90 -14.78 2.39
N VAL A 13 -4.24 -14.82 2.44
CA VAL A 13 -5.01 -15.17 3.65
C VAL A 13 -5.62 -16.56 3.56
N SER A 14 -5.94 -17.02 2.34
CA SER A 14 -6.34 -18.37 1.99
C SER A 14 -6.06 -18.59 0.50
N ALA A 15 -6.09 -19.83 0.01
CA ALA A 15 -5.76 -20.14 -1.38
C ALA A 15 -6.49 -19.22 -2.38
N GLY A 16 -5.73 -18.40 -3.11
CA GLY A 16 -6.24 -17.46 -4.12
C GLY A 16 -6.90 -16.19 -3.56
N HIS A 17 -6.84 -15.97 -2.25
CA HIS A 17 -7.42 -14.81 -1.57
C HIS A 17 -6.31 -13.99 -0.93
N TRP A 18 -6.21 -12.73 -1.33
CA TRP A 18 -5.14 -11.85 -0.95
C TRP A 18 -5.69 -10.62 -0.24
N LYS A 19 -5.02 -10.24 0.85
CA LYS A 19 -5.29 -9.01 1.59
C LYS A 19 -4.32 -7.95 1.09
N TYR A 20 -4.86 -6.81 0.68
CA TYR A 20 -4.11 -5.69 0.12
C TYR A 20 -4.19 -4.47 1.03
N VAL A 21 -3.03 -3.87 1.27
CA VAL A 21 -2.81 -2.58 1.92
C VAL A 21 -2.37 -1.60 0.83
N GLN A 22 -3.27 -0.70 0.43
CA GLN A 22 -3.05 0.25 -0.64
C GLN A 22 -3.91 1.51 -0.46
N VAL A 23 -3.41 2.65 -0.91
CA VAL A 23 -4.21 3.88 -1.05
C VAL A 23 -4.86 3.92 -2.42
N ASN A 24 -6.14 4.24 -2.49
CA ASN A 24 -6.84 4.39 -3.77
C ASN A 24 -7.07 5.87 -4.06
N ALA A 25 -6.93 6.27 -5.32
CA ALA A 25 -7.40 7.58 -5.77
C ALA A 25 -8.92 7.59 -5.75
N ARG A 26 -9.52 8.53 -5.02
CA ARG A 26 -10.95 8.79 -5.00
C ARG A 26 -11.22 10.16 -5.63
N ARG A 27 -12.36 10.25 -6.30
CA ARG A 27 -12.94 11.54 -6.71
C ARG A 27 -13.82 12.05 -5.59
N GLN A 28 -13.80 13.35 -5.36
CA GLN A 28 -14.65 13.97 -4.34
C GLN A 28 -16.07 14.06 -4.90
N GLU A 29 -17.03 13.45 -4.18
CA GLU A 29 -18.43 13.61 -4.52
C GLU A 29 -18.83 15.07 -4.29
N GLY A 30 -19.27 15.75 -5.35
CA GLY A 30 -19.73 17.14 -5.30
C GLY A 30 -18.73 18.20 -5.75
N ASP A 31 -17.51 17.83 -6.17
CA ASP A 31 -16.55 18.78 -6.74
C ASP A 31 -16.91 19.12 -8.19
N PRO A 32 -17.25 20.39 -8.53
CA PRO A 32 -17.57 20.79 -9.90
C PRO A 32 -16.36 20.76 -10.84
N GLU A 33 -15.14 20.70 -10.31
CA GLU A 33 -13.91 20.54 -11.09
C GLU A 33 -13.34 19.11 -10.93
N PRO A 34 -13.38 18.26 -11.98
CA PRO A 34 -13.02 16.84 -11.89
C PRO A 34 -11.50 16.56 -11.71
N THR A 35 -10.71 17.57 -11.37
CA THR A 35 -9.24 17.51 -11.37
C THR A 35 -8.61 17.10 -10.04
N THR A 36 -9.34 17.17 -8.92
CA THR A 36 -8.76 16.86 -7.60
C THR A 36 -8.98 15.39 -7.22
N GLN A 37 -8.03 14.52 -7.59
CA GLN A 37 -8.07 13.08 -7.26
C GLN A 37 -7.35 12.79 -5.94
N TYR A 38 -8.03 12.75 -4.79
CA TYR A 38 -7.37 12.49 -3.51
C TYR A 38 -7.01 11.02 -3.27
N CYS A 39 -5.83 10.75 -2.72
CA CYS A 39 -5.50 9.43 -2.20
C CYS A 39 -6.22 9.22 -0.86
N ALA A 40 -6.80 8.04 -0.65
CA ALA A 40 -7.36 7.65 0.64
C ALA A 40 -7.00 6.20 0.97
N TYR A 41 -6.57 5.95 2.21
CA TYR A 41 -6.46 4.61 2.76
C TYR A 41 -7.76 4.27 3.50
N CYS A 42 -8.54 3.33 2.98
CA CYS A 42 -9.83 2.92 3.56
C CYS A 42 -9.73 1.61 4.35
N GLY A 43 -8.52 1.25 4.78
CA GLY A 43 -8.24 -0.04 5.40
C GLY A 43 -7.88 -1.12 4.38
N ALA A 44 -7.38 -2.24 4.89
CA ALA A 44 -6.91 -3.34 4.08
C ALA A 44 -8.08 -4.13 3.49
N CYS A 45 -8.07 -4.36 2.17
CA CYS A 45 -9.15 -5.05 1.46
C CYS A 45 -8.74 -6.46 1.05
N THR A 46 -9.60 -7.44 1.31
CA THR A 46 -9.42 -8.80 0.78
C THR A 46 -10.01 -8.86 -0.62
N LYS A 47 -9.21 -9.31 -1.59
CA LYS A 47 -9.65 -9.55 -2.97
C LYS A 47 -9.40 -11.01 -3.34
N SER A 48 -10.38 -11.60 -4.01
CA SER A 48 -10.23 -12.87 -4.69
C SER A 48 -9.68 -12.56 -6.09
N GLU A 49 -8.36 -12.48 -6.21
CA GLU A 49 -7.73 -12.17 -7.50
C GLU A 49 -6.63 -13.16 -7.81
N ALA A 50 -6.80 -13.84 -8.95
CA ALA A 50 -5.71 -14.39 -9.75
C ALA A 50 -5.10 -13.34 -10.71
N GLY A 51 -5.53 -12.07 -10.64
CA GLY A 51 -5.51 -11.16 -11.80
C GLY A 51 -4.70 -9.86 -11.74
N THR A 52 -4.38 -9.29 -10.58
CA THR A 52 -3.61 -8.01 -10.52
C THR A 52 -2.10 -8.19 -10.51
N ALA A 53 -1.62 -9.43 -10.32
CA ALA A 53 -0.20 -9.74 -10.23
C ALA A 53 0.48 -10.09 -11.56
N VAL A 54 -0.28 -10.32 -12.64
CA VAL A 54 0.28 -10.89 -13.89
C VAL A 54 1.34 -9.99 -14.52
N GLU A 55 1.20 -8.66 -14.38
CA GLU A 55 2.18 -7.69 -14.86
C GLU A 55 2.84 -6.88 -13.73
N ALA A 56 2.47 -7.14 -12.47
CA ALA A 56 3.04 -6.43 -11.34
C ALA A 56 4.42 -6.99 -10.99
N ARG A 57 5.38 -6.09 -10.71
CA ARG A 57 6.65 -6.51 -10.12
C ARG A 57 6.44 -6.85 -8.65
N LEU A 58 6.59 -8.14 -8.32
CA LEU A 58 6.46 -8.63 -6.95
C LEU A 58 7.81 -8.65 -6.25
N PHE A 59 7.83 -8.15 -5.03
CA PHE A 59 8.97 -8.27 -4.12
C PHE A 59 8.51 -8.94 -2.83
N SER A 60 9.18 -10.03 -2.46
CA SER A 60 8.91 -10.68 -1.18
C SER A 60 9.64 -9.94 -0.07
N ILE A 61 8.90 -9.42 0.90
CA ILE A 61 9.46 -8.81 2.12
C ILE A 61 9.65 -9.83 3.26
N GLY A 62 9.24 -11.08 3.04
CA GLY A 62 9.40 -12.18 4.01
C GLY A 62 8.11 -12.90 4.37
N ARG A 63 8.20 -13.80 5.36
CA ARG A 63 7.06 -14.56 5.92
C ARG A 63 6.57 -13.87 7.18
N LEU A 64 5.31 -13.45 7.17
CA LEU A 64 4.70 -12.68 8.25
C LEU A 64 3.75 -13.55 9.09
N SER A 65 3.83 -13.41 10.41
CA SER A 65 2.86 -14.00 11.34
C SER A 65 1.52 -13.26 11.26
N TYR A 66 0.45 -13.85 11.82
CA TYR A 66 -0.82 -13.13 11.96
C TYR A 66 -0.69 -11.83 12.76
N GLN A 67 0.06 -11.86 13.86
CA GLN A 67 0.32 -10.67 14.68
C GLN A 67 1.03 -9.57 13.89
N TRP A 68 2.04 -9.92 13.09
CA TRP A 68 2.74 -8.95 12.25
C TRP A 68 1.86 -8.34 11.17
N ARG A 69 0.96 -9.13 10.57
CA ARG A 69 0.00 -8.62 9.59
C ARG A 69 -0.96 -7.61 10.20
N ASN A 70 -1.50 -7.87 11.39
CA ASN A 70 -2.33 -6.89 12.09
C ASN A 70 -1.56 -5.61 12.43
N ARG A 71 -0.31 -5.75 12.87
CA ARG A 71 0.56 -4.62 13.20
C ARG A 71 0.86 -3.74 11.98
N ILE A 72 1.11 -4.37 10.83
CA ILE A 72 1.26 -3.67 9.54
C ILE A 72 0.00 -2.87 9.20
N GLU A 73 -1.20 -3.42 9.42
CA GLU A 73 -2.44 -2.67 9.16
C GLU A 73 -2.59 -1.45 10.10
N GLU A 74 -2.15 -1.56 11.36
CA GLU A 74 -2.13 -0.43 12.30
C GLU A 74 -1.16 0.66 11.86
N ILE A 75 0.06 0.28 11.46
CA ILE A 75 1.06 1.20 10.91
C ILE A 75 0.49 1.88 9.65
N ALA A 76 -0.13 1.13 8.76
CA ALA A 76 -0.74 1.70 7.56
C ALA A 76 -1.83 2.74 7.88
N ARG A 77 -2.61 2.55 8.95
CA ARG A 77 -3.61 3.54 9.39
C ARG A 77 -2.99 4.79 10.01
N SER A 78 -1.78 4.69 10.58
CA SER A 78 -1.11 5.84 11.20
C SER A 78 -0.31 6.68 10.20
N VAL A 79 0.07 6.12 9.05
CA VAL A 79 0.79 6.87 8.00
C VAL A 79 -0.17 7.86 7.31
N PRO A 80 0.13 9.17 7.33
CA PRO A 80 -0.74 10.18 6.75
C PRO A 80 -0.87 9.99 5.24
N VAL A 81 -2.09 10.07 4.76
CA VAL A 81 -2.38 10.14 3.32
C VAL A 81 -2.49 11.61 2.96
N CYS A 82 -1.43 12.20 2.40
CA CYS A 82 -1.44 13.60 2.02
C CYS A 82 -2.32 13.85 0.78
N GLU A 83 -2.98 15.00 0.75
CA GLU A 83 -3.78 15.46 -0.39
C GLU A 83 -2.90 15.64 -1.65
N PRO A 84 -3.45 15.44 -2.85
CA PRO A 84 -2.75 15.70 -4.09
C PRO A 84 -2.89 17.19 -4.45
N GLY A 85 -1.79 17.89 -4.24
CA GLY A 85 -1.49 19.22 -4.77
C GLY A 85 0.03 19.47 -4.87
N GLY A 86 0.84 18.43 -4.64
CA GLY A 86 2.30 18.44 -4.59
C GLY A 86 2.85 17.01 -4.68
N LEU A 87 4.18 16.85 -4.64
CA LEU A 87 4.98 15.64 -4.93
C LEU A 87 4.55 14.29 -4.28
N TRP A 88 3.55 14.24 -3.41
CA TRP A 88 3.17 13.05 -2.65
C TRP A 88 2.25 12.12 -3.46
N SER A 89 2.64 10.86 -3.61
CA SER A 89 1.95 9.84 -4.42
C SER A 89 1.71 8.55 -3.62
N CYS A 90 1.00 7.58 -4.20
CA CYS A 90 0.83 6.25 -3.57
C CYS A 90 2.16 5.57 -3.20
N GLN A 91 3.23 5.87 -3.94
CA GLN A 91 4.59 5.42 -3.67
C GLN A 91 5.13 6.01 -2.37
N HIS A 92 4.97 7.32 -2.17
CA HIS A 92 5.38 7.98 -0.93
C HIS A 92 4.67 7.41 0.30
N TRP A 93 3.36 7.15 0.17
CA TRP A 93 2.59 6.55 1.26
C TRP A 93 3.10 5.14 1.58
N ILE A 94 3.24 4.27 0.58
CA ILE A 94 3.70 2.89 0.84
C ILE A 94 5.15 2.85 1.34
N SER A 95 6.03 3.75 0.88
CA SER A 95 7.39 3.89 1.44
C SER A 95 7.35 4.30 2.91
N GLY A 96 6.42 5.18 3.29
CA GLY A 96 6.17 5.52 4.70
C GLY A 96 5.70 4.32 5.52
N VAL A 97 4.79 3.50 4.97
CA VAL A 97 4.35 2.24 5.59
C VAL A 97 5.53 1.28 5.76
N LEU A 98 6.30 1.01 4.70
CA LEU A 98 7.44 0.09 4.75
C LEU A 98 8.52 0.56 5.73
N ARG A 99 8.76 1.87 5.83
CA ARG A 99 9.65 2.43 6.85
C ARG A 99 9.13 2.17 8.26
N GLY A 100 7.85 2.44 8.53
CA GLY A 100 7.24 2.12 9.82
C GLY A 100 7.30 0.62 10.16
N VAL A 101 7.16 -0.25 9.16
CA VAL A 101 7.30 -1.71 9.32
C VAL A 101 8.75 -2.10 9.64
N ALA A 102 9.75 -1.42 9.08
CA ALA A 102 11.15 -1.63 9.41
C ALA A 102 11.49 -1.12 10.82
N ASP A 103 11.00 0.06 11.19
CA ASP A 103 11.20 0.67 12.51
C ASP A 103 10.58 -0.18 13.64
N ASP A 104 9.44 -0.85 13.37
CA ASP A 104 8.80 -1.80 14.29
C ASP A 104 9.51 -3.17 14.33
N GLY A 105 10.56 -3.36 13.52
CA GLY A 105 11.39 -4.57 13.49
C GLY A 105 10.78 -5.77 12.75
N ILE A 106 9.70 -5.55 12.00
CA ILE A 106 9.00 -6.61 11.26
C ILE A 106 9.80 -7.04 10.03
N ILE A 107 10.48 -6.09 9.38
CA ILE A 107 11.47 -6.33 8.33
C ILE A 107 12.79 -5.66 8.72
N CYS A 108 13.91 -6.14 8.19
CA CYS A 108 15.18 -5.46 8.40
C CYS A 108 15.39 -4.36 7.36
N GLN A 109 16.28 -3.40 7.68
CA GLN A 109 16.57 -2.26 6.82
C GLN A 109 17.03 -2.65 5.41
N ARG A 110 17.76 -3.76 5.27
CA ARG A 110 18.18 -4.28 3.96
C ARG A 110 16.99 -4.63 3.06
N VAL A 111 15.93 -5.23 3.62
CA VAL A 111 14.72 -5.56 2.85
C VAL A 111 14.01 -4.29 2.40
N LEU A 112 14.06 -3.21 3.19
CA LEU A 112 13.52 -1.91 2.79
C LEU A 112 14.30 -1.31 1.61
N GLU A 113 15.64 -1.35 1.67
CA GLU A 113 16.54 -0.84 0.63
C GLU A 113 16.42 -1.60 -0.70
N ASP A 114 16.09 -2.90 -0.67
CA ASP A 114 15.92 -3.72 -1.87
C ASP A 114 14.58 -3.45 -2.60
N VAL A 115 13.60 -2.82 -1.94
CA VAL A 115 12.21 -2.68 -2.40
C VAL A 115 11.83 -1.26 -2.79
N VAL A 116 12.47 -0.24 -2.18
CA VAL A 116 12.19 1.20 -2.39
C VAL A 116 13.24 1.81 -3.31
#